data_AF-A0A2J0KZD5-F1
#
_entry.id   AF-A0A2J0KZD5-F1
#
_cell.length_a   1.000
_cell.length_b   1.000
_cell.length_c   1.000
_cell.angle_alpha   90.00
_cell.angle_beta   90.00
_cell.angle_gamma   90.00
#
_symmetry.space_group_name_H-M   'P 1'
#
loop_
_entity.id
_entity.type
_entity.pdbx_description
1 polymer ?
#
loop_
_entity_poly.entity_id
_entity_poly.type
_entity_poly.pdbx_seq_one_letter_code
_entity_poly.pdbx_strand_id
1 'polypeptide(L)'
;MITKKEIVIAFILAINLFLLSFFFSRNWINQTCCPYESQRLYGFPLIIFSISKKTQDYTEAQKIYSLHNYELLNEGWELKGGSNNINFGLSLLLNLFFYLVASGICVGLFNAFIFTLTQRIREEV
;
A
#
# COMPACT_ATOMS: atom_id res chain seq x y z
N MET A 1 -51.99 -31.54 -12.57
CA MET A 1 -51.17 -32.35 -13.50
C MET A 1 -50.36 -31.36 -14.32
N ILE A 2 -49.06 -31.23 -14.06
CA ILE A 2 -48.23 -30.22 -14.73
C ILE A 2 -48.10 -30.63 -16.19
N THR A 3 -48.47 -29.73 -17.10
CA THR A 3 -48.43 -29.97 -18.54
C THR A 3 -47.02 -29.72 -19.08
N LYS A 4 -46.64 -30.43 -20.15
CA LYS A 4 -45.31 -30.26 -20.78
C LYS A 4 -44.98 -28.81 -21.14
N LYS A 5 -45.99 -27.99 -21.45
CA LYS A 5 -45.84 -26.56 -21.75
C LYS A 5 -45.42 -25.74 -20.53
N GLU A 6 -45.98 -26.02 -19.35
CA GLU A 6 -45.63 -25.35 -18.10
C GLU A 6 -44.19 -25.63 -17.67
N ILE A 7 -43.69 -26.85 -17.90
CA ILE A 7 -42.29 -27.24 -17.63
C ILE A 7 -41.33 -26.45 -18.51
N VAL A 8 -41.64 -26.32 -19.80
CA VAL A 8 -40.81 -25.56 -20.75
C VAL A 8 -40.77 -24.08 -20.39
N ILE A 9 -41.92 -23.49 -20.02
CA ILE A 9 -41.98 -22.08 -19.62
C ILE A 9 -41.20 -21.84 -18.32
N ALA A 10 -41.34 -22.73 -17.33
CA ALA A 10 -40.58 -22.65 -16.07
C ALA A 10 -39.07 -22.75 -16.30
N PHE A 11 -38.64 -23.61 -17.22
CA PHE A 11 -37.23 -23.76 -17.58
C PHE A 11 -36.66 -22.50 -18.26
N ILE A 12 -37.41 -21.91 -19.20
CA ILE A 12 -37.03 -20.65 -19.86
C ILE A 12 -36.94 -19.52 -18.83
N LEU A 13 -37.90 -19.41 -17.91
CA LEU A 13 -37.88 -18.41 -16.83
C LEU A 13 -36.67 -18.61 -15.91
N ALA A 14 -36.36 -19.84 -15.52
CA ALA A 14 -35.20 -20.15 -14.69
C ALA A 14 -33.87 -19.77 -15.36
N ILE A 15 -33.73 -20.04 -16.67
CA ILE A 15 -32.54 -19.62 -17.45
C ILE A 15 -32.42 -18.10 -17.50
N ASN A 16 -33.52 -17.38 -17.75
CA ASN A 16 -33.49 -15.92 -17.79
C ASN A 16 -33.14 -15.30 -16.42
N LEU A 17 -33.70 -15.84 -15.33
CA LEU A 17 -33.35 -15.44 -13.97
C LEU A 17 -31.87 -15.74 -13.65
N PHE A 18 -31.36 -16.90 -14.07
CA PHE A 18 -29.95 -17.26 -13.91
C PHE A 18 -29.03 -16.28 -14.67
N LEU A 19 -29.33 -16.00 -15.94
CA LEU A 19 -28.56 -15.05 -16.74
C LEU A 19 -28.59 -13.63 -16.14
N LEU A 20 -29.77 -13.15 -15.72
CA LEU A 20 -29.90 -11.87 -15.02
C LEU A 20 -29.04 -11.83 -13.75
N SER A 21 -29.08 -12.88 -12.93
CA SER A 21 -28.27 -12.97 -11.71
C SER A 21 -26.77 -12.93 -11.99
N PHE A 22 -26.32 -13.54 -13.10
CA PHE A 22 -24.92 -13.57 -13.51
C PHE A 22 -24.44 -12.19 -13.99
N PHE A 23 -25.27 -11.47 -14.76
CA PHE A 23 -24.95 -10.10 -15.22
C PHE A 23 -24.97 -9.09 -14.06
N PHE A 24 -25.96 -9.16 -13.15
CA PHE A 24 -25.99 -8.30 -11.97
C PHE A 24 -24.82 -8.57 -11.04
N SER A 25 -24.49 -9.83 -10.77
CA SER A 25 -23.33 -10.21 -9.94
C SER A 25 -22.02 -9.70 -10.53
N ARG A 26 -21.77 -9.91 -11.82
CA ARG A 26 -20.50 -9.51 -12.46
C ARG A 26 -20.33 -7.99 -12.55
N ASN A 27 -21.40 -7.25 -12.81
CA ASN A 27 -21.35 -5.78 -12.86
C ASN A 27 -21.19 -5.18 -11.46
N TRP A 28 -21.85 -5.77 -10.46
CA TRP A 28 -21.69 -5.37 -9.06
C TRP A 28 -20.28 -5.68 -8.56
N ILE A 29 -19.73 -6.86 -8.86
CA ILE A 29 -18.34 -7.23 -8.54
C ILE A 29 -17.37 -6.27 -9.23
N ASN A 30 -17.51 -5.92 -10.50
CA ASN A 30 -16.57 -4.97 -11.12
C ASN A 30 -16.66 -3.54 -10.56
N GLN A 31 -17.80 -3.14 -9.98
CA GLN A 31 -17.96 -1.86 -9.28
C GLN A 31 -17.60 -1.92 -7.79
N THR A 32 -17.50 -3.12 -7.18
CA THR A 32 -17.23 -3.30 -5.74
C THR A 32 -15.93 -4.05 -5.43
N CYS A 33 -15.31 -4.70 -6.41
CA CYS A 33 -14.21 -5.64 -6.18
C CYS A 33 -12.87 -4.95 -6.33
N CYS A 34 -12.18 -4.91 -5.18
CA CYS A 34 -10.85 -4.42 -4.90
C CYS A 34 -10.70 -2.89 -4.94
N PRO A 35 -11.08 -2.19 -3.86
CA PRO A 35 -10.61 -0.82 -3.69
C PRO A 35 -9.08 -0.81 -3.77
N TYR A 36 -8.53 0.03 -4.65
CA TYR A 36 -7.12 0.36 -4.66
C TYR A 36 -6.75 0.92 -3.30
N GLU A 37 -5.89 0.20 -2.58
CA GLU A 37 -5.29 0.67 -1.34
C GLU A 37 -3.96 1.33 -1.67
N SER A 38 -3.86 2.61 -1.34
CA SER A 38 -2.63 3.37 -1.46
C SER A 38 -2.17 3.80 -0.08
N GLN A 39 -0.89 3.59 0.23
CA GLN A 39 -0.32 3.92 1.54
C GLN A 39 1.09 4.51 1.43
N ARG A 40 1.35 5.53 2.26
CA ARG A 40 2.64 6.18 2.42
C ARG A 40 3.12 5.88 3.83
N LEU A 41 4.22 5.15 3.94
CA LEU A 41 4.76 4.67 5.21
C LEU A 41 5.88 5.58 5.70
N TYR A 42 5.91 5.81 7.00
CA TYR A 42 6.92 6.62 7.66
C TYR A 42 7.54 5.88 8.83
N GLY A 43 8.87 5.86 8.84
CA GLY A 43 9.67 5.09 9.80
C GLY A 43 10.31 3.87 9.14
N PHE A 44 11.59 3.67 9.44
CA PHE A 44 12.38 2.50 9.04
C PHE A 44 13.41 2.22 10.14
N PRO A 45 13.64 0.95 10.54
CA PRO A 45 13.00 -0.27 10.02
C PRO A 45 11.56 -0.49 10.49
N LEU A 46 11.10 0.21 11.52
CA LEU A 46 9.75 0.09 12.04
C LEU A 46 8.86 1.23 11.54
N ILE A 47 7.64 0.91 11.09
CA ILE A 47 6.66 1.91 10.68
C ILE A 47 6.14 2.62 11.93
N ILE A 48 6.32 3.94 11.99
CA ILE A 48 5.85 4.84 13.06
C ILE A 48 4.47 5.39 12.73
N PHE A 49 4.21 5.72 11.48
CA PHE A 49 2.90 6.15 11.01
C PHE A 49 2.73 5.87 9.53
N SER A 50 1.48 5.83 9.08
CA SER A 50 1.15 5.73 7.66
C SER A 50 -0.02 6.63 7.32
N ILE A 51 -0.02 7.13 6.09
CA ILE A 51 -1.17 7.78 5.50
C ILE A 51 -1.72 6.81 4.47
N SER A 52 -2.98 6.39 4.60
CA SER A 52 -3.58 5.46 3.66
C SER A 52 -5.03 5.79 3.32
N LYS A 53 -5.45 5.36 2.14
CA LYS A 53 -6.83 5.46 1.68
C LYS A 53 -7.15 4.27 0.79
N LYS A 54 -8.38 3.77 0.93
CA LYS A 54 -8.97 2.76 0.05
C LYS A 54 -9.94 3.49 -0.86
N THR A 55 -9.73 3.40 -2.16
CA THR A 55 -10.58 4.06 -3.17
C THR A 55 -10.90 3.11 -4.32
N GLN A 56 -12.03 3.30 -4.98
CA GLN A 56 -12.39 2.55 -6.18
C GLN A 56 -11.76 3.15 -7.45
N ASP A 57 -11.24 4.38 -7.37
CA ASP A 57 -10.62 5.09 -8.48
C ASP A 57 -9.09 5.00 -8.42
N TYR A 58 -8.50 4.46 -9.48
CA TYR A 58 -7.06 4.36 -9.63
C TYR A 58 -6.38 5.73 -9.65
N THR A 59 -7.00 6.75 -10.26
CA THR A 59 -6.42 8.10 -10.33
C THR A 59 -6.37 8.76 -8.95
N GLU A 60 -7.36 8.49 -8.11
CA GLU A 60 -7.36 8.93 -6.71
C GLU A 60 -6.28 8.21 -5.91
N ALA A 61 -6.10 6.90 -6.12
CA ALA A 61 -5.00 6.14 -5.49
C ALA A 61 -3.62 6.70 -5.87
N GLN A 62 -3.43 7.13 -7.12
CA GLN A 62 -2.17 7.72 -7.59
C GLN A 62 -1.81 9.05 -6.93
N LYS A 63 -2.77 9.77 -6.34
CA LYS A 63 -2.48 11.03 -5.62
C LYS A 63 -1.46 10.88 -4.51
N ILE A 64 -1.28 9.66 -3.99
CA ILE A 64 -0.28 9.36 -2.99
C ILE A 64 1.17 9.59 -3.44
N TYR A 65 1.43 9.66 -4.74
CA TYR A 65 2.78 9.90 -5.26
C TYR A 65 3.03 11.38 -5.56
N SER A 66 1.98 12.15 -5.78
CA SER A 66 2.08 13.55 -6.23
C SER A 66 1.75 14.58 -5.16
N LEU A 67 0.80 14.30 -4.26
CA LEU A 67 0.33 15.29 -3.28
C LEU A 67 1.16 15.33 -2.00
N HIS A 68 1.15 16.49 -1.36
CA HIS A 68 1.73 16.66 -0.03
C HIS A 68 0.87 16.02 1.05
N ASN A 69 1.48 15.64 2.17
CA ASN A 69 0.79 14.97 3.27
C ASN A 69 -0.41 15.77 3.79
N TYR A 70 -0.25 17.07 3.94
CA TYR A 70 -1.31 17.94 4.44
C TYR A 70 -2.53 17.97 3.51
N GLU A 71 -2.29 17.98 2.19
CA GLU A 71 -3.35 17.93 1.17
C GLU A 71 -4.07 16.58 1.20
N LEU A 72 -3.32 15.48 1.29
CA LEU A 72 -3.89 14.14 1.44
C LEU A 72 -4.80 14.04 2.67
N LEU A 73 -4.35 14.55 3.83
CA LEU A 73 -5.16 14.53 5.06
C LEU A 73 -6.45 15.36 4.92
N ASN A 74 -6.39 16.50 4.22
CA ASN A 74 -7.57 17.33 3.94
C ASN A 74 -8.54 16.66 2.95
N GLU A 75 -8.05 15.81 2.04
CA GLU A 75 -8.87 14.98 1.15
C GLU A 75 -9.42 13.70 1.83
N GLY A 76 -9.34 13.62 3.16
CA GLY A 76 -9.89 12.53 3.95
C GLY A 76 -9.05 11.25 3.92
N TRP A 77 -7.75 11.34 3.65
CA TRP A 77 -6.84 10.21 3.83
C TRP A 77 -6.61 9.94 5.32
N GLU A 78 -6.57 8.66 5.70
CA GLU A 78 -6.45 8.25 7.10
C GLU A 78 -4.99 8.28 7.55
N LEU A 79 -4.72 9.01 8.64
CA LEU A 79 -3.45 8.90 9.36
C LEU A 79 -3.56 7.76 10.39
N LYS A 80 -2.77 6.70 10.20
CA LYS A 80 -2.67 5.57 11.13
C LYS A 80 -1.36 5.67 11.90
N GLY A 81 -1.46 5.74 13.22
CA GLY A 81 -0.32 5.54 14.10
C GLY A 81 0.17 4.10 13.98
N GLY A 82 1.43 3.94 13.62
CA GLY A 82 2.09 2.64 13.56
C GLY A 82 2.30 2.10 14.96
N SER A 83 1.65 0.98 15.26
CA SER A 83 2.38 -0.23 15.58
C SER A 83 1.45 -1.41 15.85
N ASN A 84 1.67 -2.46 15.08
CA ASN A 84 1.26 -3.81 15.44
C ASN A 84 2.04 -4.21 16.70
N ASN A 85 1.38 -4.16 17.87
CA ASN A 85 1.83 -4.71 19.17
C ASN A 85 3.02 -4.06 19.91
N ILE A 86 3.86 -3.21 19.28
CA ILE A 86 4.99 -2.55 19.96
C ILE A 86 4.62 -1.12 20.39
N ASN A 87 4.95 -0.69 21.60
CA ASN A 87 4.70 0.68 22.05
C ASN A 87 5.32 1.72 21.08
N PHE A 88 4.54 2.72 20.66
CA PHE A 88 4.97 3.80 19.76
C PHE A 88 6.31 4.44 20.15
N GLY A 89 6.50 4.70 21.45
CA GLY A 89 7.76 5.27 21.97
C GLY A 89 8.95 4.32 21.78
N LEU A 90 8.74 3.01 21.89
CA LEU A 90 9.78 2.01 21.66
C LEU A 90 10.14 1.91 20.17
N SER A 91 9.14 2.00 19.28
CA SER A 91 9.37 2.05 17.83
C SER A 91 10.22 3.27 17.43
N LEU A 92 9.97 4.44 18.04
CA LEU A 92 10.79 5.64 17.83
C LEU A 92 12.24 5.44 18.28
N LEU A 93 12.45 4.88 19.48
CA LEU A 93 13.79 4.62 20.02
C LEU A 93 14.58 3.63 19.15
N LEU A 94 13.94 2.57 18.68
CA LEU A 94 14.58 1.57 17.83
C LEU A 94 14.97 2.14 16.46
N ASN A 95 14.10 2.95 15.84
CA ASN A 95 14.44 3.64 14.61
C ASN A 95 15.60 4.62 14.81
N LEU A 96 15.62 5.38 15.91
CA LEU A 96 16.72 6.27 16.24
C LEU A 96 18.04 5.52 16.36
N PHE A 97 18.05 4.41 17.11
CA PHE A 97 19.24 3.58 17.30
C PHE A 97 19.73 3.00 15.96
N PHE A 98 18.80 2.54 15.12
CA PHE A 98 19.12 2.05 13.78
C PHE A 98 19.81 3.12 12.93
N TYR A 99 19.24 4.33 12.85
CA TYR A 99 19.85 5.41 12.07
C TYR A 99 21.21 5.84 12.61
N LEU A 100 21.40 5.83 13.93
CA LEU A 100 22.69 6.16 14.56
C LEU A 100 23.76 5.12 14.20
N VAL A 101 23.44 3.83 14.27
CA VAL A 101 24.36 2.76 13.88
C VAL A 101 24.64 2.80 12.37
N ALA A 102 23.61 2.91 11.54
CA ALA A 102 23.75 2.95 10.08
C ALA A 102 24.61 4.13 9.62
N SER A 103 24.36 5.33 10.16
CA SER A 103 25.17 6.51 9.85
C SER A 103 26.62 6.36 10.32
N GLY A 104 26.85 5.80 11.51
CA GLY A 104 28.20 5.50 12.00
C GLY A 104 28.97 4.56 11.08
N ILE A 105 28.33 3.48 10.60
CA ILE A 105 28.92 2.54 9.64
C ILE A 105 29.21 3.26 8.31
N CYS A 106 28.24 4.02 7.77
CA CYS A 106 28.43 4.75 6.51
C CYS A 106 29.60 5.74 6.58
N VAL A 107 29.71 6.52 7.67
CA VAL A 107 30.82 7.45 7.86
C VAL A 107 32.16 6.70 7.98
N GLY A 108 32.20 5.60 8.73
CA GLY A 108 33.39 4.77 8.85
C GLY A 108 33.87 4.21 7.51
N LEU A 109 32.96 3.64 6.72
CA LEU A 109 33.26 3.11 5.38
C LEU A 109 33.70 4.22 4.42
N PHE A 110 33.02 5.37 4.45
CA PHE A 110 33.38 6.51 3.61
C PHE A 110 34.79 7.02 3.94
N ASN A 111 35.13 7.15 5.23
CA ASN A 111 36.47 7.56 5.65
C ASN A 111 37.53 6.53 5.24
N ALA A 112 37.27 5.24 5.41
CA ALA A 112 38.18 4.19 4.97
C ALA A 112 38.40 4.22 3.45
N PHE A 113 37.34 4.45 2.68
CA PHE A 113 37.42 4.62 1.23
C PHE A 113 38.28 5.82 0.83
N ILE A 114 38.04 6.99 1.42
CA ILE A 114 38.82 8.21 1.16
C ILE A 114 40.29 8.01 1.53
N PHE A 115 40.56 7.39 2.68
CA PHE A 115 41.92 7.09 3.11
C PHE A 115 42.66 6.20 2.10
N THR A 116 42.01 5.12 1.66
CA THR A 116 42.57 4.16 0.70
C THR A 116 42.83 4.84 -0.65
N LEU A 117 41.88 5.65 -1.13
CA LEU A 117 42.02 6.41 -2.36
C LEU A 117 43.19 7.40 -2.29
N THR A 118 43.31 8.11 -1.16
CA THR A 118 44.38 9.09 -0.94
C THR A 118 45.76 8.44 -0.90
N GLN A 119 45.87 7.27 -0.26
CA GLN A 119 47.12 6.50 -0.26
C GLN A 119 47.52 6.09 -1.67
N ARG A 120 46.57 5.55 -2.45
CA ARG A 120 46.83 5.12 -3.83
C ARG A 120 47.28 6.27 -4.72
N ILE A 121 46.62 7.43 -4.65
CA ILE A 121 47.03 8.63 -5.41
C ILE A 121 48.46 9.05 -5.04
N ARG A 122 48.83 8.97 -3.75
CA ARG A 122 50.18 9.33 -3.29
C ARG A 122 51.25 8.37 -3.80
N GLU A 123 50.92 7.09 -4.00
CA GLU A 123 51.85 6.09 -4.53
C GLU A 123 52.05 6.22 -6.06
N GLU A 124 51.10 6.83 -6.77
CA GLU A 124 51.14 7.05 -8.23
C GLU A 124 51.81 8.38 -8.64
N VAL A 125 52.16 9.26 -7.68
CA VAL A 125 52.87 10.55 -7.87
C VAL A 125 54.29 10.47 -7.37
#